data_AF-A0AAV6B8N7-F1
#
_entry.id   AF-A0AAV6B8N7-F1
#
_cell.length_a   1.000
_cell.length_b   1.000
_cell.length_c   1.000
_cell.angle_alpha   90.00
_cell.angle_beta   90.00
_cell.angle_gamma   90.00
#
_symmetry.space_group_name_H-M   'P 1'
#
loop_
_entity.id
_entity.type
_entity.pdbx_description
1 polymer ?
#
loop_
_entity_poly.entity_id
_entity_poly.type
_entity_poly.pdbx_seq_one_letter_code
_entity_poly.pdbx_strand_id
1 'polypeptide(L)'
;AAADSRSIARMPGRLQGLEGLDWTEFLSAEIAPSAEAKKVGRGVPTAPRARDDSQTHETASSESGAVRTPRPTPPRIVPVLNDAHAALLGEAWIGAARGFKNVFMLTLGTGVGGAAIVDGRLLKGAIGRGGHLGHISLDLDGPRDVCGMPGSLEVMMGNCTIEQRTGGLFKTTHEIVAAHERGDHAATEVWLKSVRALGYAISSLVNVLDPEAVIIGGGIARSGAALFEPLEKFVRDTEWRVGAPVKILPAQLGELAGAYGAAWNAMNMR
;
A
#
# COMPACT_ATOMS: atom_id res chain seq x y z
N ALA A 1 9.62 -0.04 5.79
CA ALA A 1 10.06 0.07 7.20
C ALA A 1 11.39 -0.65 7.38
N ALA A 2 12.20 -0.22 8.35
CA ALA A 2 13.39 -0.95 8.81
C ALA A 2 12.97 -2.19 9.62
N ALA A 3 13.95 -3.05 9.97
CA ALA A 3 13.69 -4.30 10.69
C ALA A 3 13.02 -4.09 12.06
N ASP A 4 13.22 -2.92 12.66
CA ASP A 4 12.59 -2.49 13.91
C ASP A 4 11.09 -2.19 13.80
N SER A 5 10.55 -2.12 12.57
CA SER A 5 9.16 -1.71 12.28
C SER A 5 8.78 -0.33 12.80
N ARG A 6 9.74 0.55 13.07
CA ARG A 6 9.56 1.92 13.60
C ARG A 6 10.24 2.98 12.73
N SER A 7 11.32 2.60 12.07
CA SER A 7 12.15 3.53 11.30
C SER A 7 11.98 3.38 9.79
N ILE A 8 12.36 4.42 9.04
CA ILE A 8 12.46 4.33 7.58
C ILE A 8 13.71 3.54 7.18
N ALA A 9 13.49 2.49 6.39
CA ALA A 9 14.57 1.80 5.71
C ALA A 9 15.08 2.62 4.52
N ARG A 10 16.40 2.58 4.28
CA ARG A 10 17.04 3.24 3.14
C ARG A 10 16.40 2.87 1.80
N MET A 11 15.96 3.89 1.04
CA MET A 11 15.47 3.77 -0.33
C MET A 11 16.10 4.86 -1.21
N PRO A 12 17.21 4.55 -1.91
CA PRO A 12 17.92 5.52 -2.74
C PRO A 12 16.99 6.20 -3.75
N GLY A 13 17.15 7.51 -3.94
CA GLY A 13 16.44 8.29 -4.96
C GLY A 13 14.97 8.62 -4.67
N ARG A 14 14.36 8.08 -3.59
CA ARG A 14 12.98 8.44 -3.19
C ARG A 14 12.86 9.07 -1.80
N LEU A 15 13.63 8.59 -0.81
CA LEU A 15 13.52 9.05 0.58
C LEU A 15 14.87 9.52 1.14
N GLN A 16 15.64 10.25 0.34
CA GLN A 16 16.94 10.77 0.77
C GLN A 16 16.80 11.71 1.98
N GLY A 17 17.58 11.45 3.02
CA GLY A 17 17.64 12.27 4.23
C GLY A 17 16.63 11.88 5.30
N LEU A 18 15.78 10.88 5.04
CA LEU A 18 14.83 10.35 6.04
C LEU A 18 15.24 8.97 6.55
N GLU A 19 16.37 8.42 6.09
CA GLU A 19 16.86 7.12 6.56
C GLU A 19 17.16 7.11 8.06
N GLY A 20 16.63 6.10 8.76
CA GLY A 20 16.79 5.99 10.21
C GLY A 20 15.89 6.93 11.02
N LEU A 21 15.04 7.73 10.37
CA LEU A 21 14.02 8.51 11.08
C LEU A 21 13.04 7.57 11.79
N ASP A 22 12.97 7.67 13.12
CA ASP A 22 12.01 6.99 13.98
C ASP A 22 10.76 7.86 14.14
N TRP A 23 9.65 7.44 13.55
CA TRP A 23 8.40 8.18 13.59
C TRP A 23 7.76 8.19 14.98
N THR A 24 8.12 7.26 15.87
CA THR A 24 7.57 7.22 17.22
C THR A 24 7.98 8.45 18.03
N GLU A 25 9.17 9.00 17.76
CA GLU A 25 9.61 10.27 18.35
C GLU A 25 8.68 11.42 17.93
N PHE A 26 8.33 11.51 16.64
CA PHE A 26 7.44 12.57 16.12
C PHE A 26 6.00 12.43 16.62
N LEU A 27 5.50 11.21 16.77
CA LEU A 27 4.13 10.94 17.24
C LEU A 27 4.00 11.00 18.77
N SER A 28 5.12 10.94 19.49
CA SER A 28 5.16 11.14 20.94
C SER A 28 5.13 12.63 21.34
N ALA A 29 5.35 13.54 20.39
CA ALA A 29 5.07 14.96 20.58
C ALA A 29 3.55 15.13 20.81
N GLU A 30 3.15 15.81 21.88
CA GLU A 30 1.75 16.02 22.21
C GLU A 30 1.00 16.59 21.00
N ILE A 31 0.05 15.82 20.47
CA ILE A 31 -0.95 16.35 19.54
C ILE A 31 -1.79 17.30 20.38
N ALA A 32 -1.48 18.60 20.30
CA ALA A 32 -2.32 19.64 20.87
C ALA A 32 -3.76 19.39 20.38
N PRO A 33 -4.76 19.30 21.27
CA PRO A 33 -6.12 19.01 20.85
C PRO A 33 -6.56 20.08 19.85
N SER A 34 -6.85 19.67 18.61
CA SER A 34 -7.40 20.59 17.61
C SER A 34 -8.76 21.07 18.12
N ALA A 35 -8.88 22.37 18.36
CA ALA A 35 -10.17 22.99 18.55
C ALA A 35 -11.06 22.67 17.33
N GLU A 36 -12.31 22.29 17.61
CA GLU A 36 -13.38 22.01 16.64
C GLU A 36 -13.51 20.58 16.07
N ALA A 37 -13.83 19.63 16.95
CA ALA A 37 -14.88 18.67 16.62
C ALA A 37 -16.20 19.18 17.22
N LYS A 38 -16.90 20.06 16.48
CA LYS A 38 -18.28 20.46 16.83
C LYS A 38 -19.16 19.20 16.82
N LYS A 39 -19.52 18.73 18.01
CA LYS A 39 -20.61 17.76 18.23
C LYS A 39 -21.86 18.26 17.51
N VAL A 40 -22.25 17.60 16.43
CA VAL A 40 -23.63 17.64 15.93
C VAL A 40 -24.47 16.78 16.89
N GLY A 41 -24.90 17.40 17.99
CA GLY A 41 -25.88 16.82 18.90
C GLY A 41 -27.27 16.94 18.28
N ARG A 42 -27.90 15.81 17.95
CA ARG A 42 -29.34 15.73 17.69
C ARG A 42 -30.08 16.19 18.95
N GLY A 43 -30.87 17.25 18.82
CA GLY A 43 -31.73 17.75 19.88
C GLY A 43 -32.92 16.84 20.14
N VAL A 44 -33.27 16.70 21.42
CA VAL A 44 -34.63 16.49 21.89
C VAL A 44 -34.81 17.43 23.10
N PRO A 45 -35.83 18.31 23.12
CA PRO A 45 -35.98 19.32 24.17
C PRO A 45 -36.87 18.81 25.30
N THR A 46 -36.43 18.95 26.55
CA THR A 46 -37.33 19.14 27.70
C THR A 46 -36.69 20.04 28.75
N ALA A 47 -37.51 20.96 29.26
CA ALA A 47 -37.20 22.20 29.98
C ALA A 47 -36.84 22.00 31.48
N PRO A 48 -36.44 23.07 32.20
CA PRO A 48 -35.66 23.01 33.44
C PRO A 48 -36.52 23.01 34.70
N ARG A 49 -35.94 22.58 35.83
CA ARG A 49 -36.37 23.01 37.16
C ARG A 49 -35.21 23.58 37.95
N ALA A 50 -35.43 24.82 38.37
CA ALA A 50 -34.60 25.63 39.25
C ALA A 50 -34.87 25.33 40.73
N ARG A 51 -33.99 25.91 41.55
CA ARG A 51 -34.05 26.21 43.00
C ARG A 51 -33.14 25.34 43.86
N ASP A 52 -32.49 25.84 44.89
CA ASP A 52 -32.08 27.19 45.31
C ASP A 52 -31.20 26.96 46.54
N ASP A 53 -30.51 28.01 46.96
CA ASP A 53 -30.10 28.27 48.34
C ASP A 53 -28.85 27.59 48.92
N SER A 54 -27.79 28.41 48.84
CA SER A 54 -27.13 29.03 49.99
C SER A 54 -26.43 28.11 51.00
N GLN A 55 -25.10 28.21 51.00
CA GLN A 55 -24.33 28.39 52.23
C GLN A 55 -22.98 29.03 51.90
N THR A 56 -22.76 30.18 52.53
CA THR A 56 -21.55 30.99 52.44
C THR A 56 -20.63 30.73 53.63
N HIS A 57 -19.33 30.68 53.31
CA HIS A 57 -18.15 30.97 54.12
C HIS A 57 -17.74 29.99 55.25
N GLU A 58 -16.64 29.28 55.03
CA GLU A 58 -15.43 29.45 55.84
C GLU A 58 -14.17 28.91 55.12
N THR A 59 -13.08 29.65 55.24
CA THR A 59 -11.76 29.38 54.64
C THR A 59 -10.78 28.83 55.68
N ALA A 60 -9.80 28.08 55.17
CA ALA A 60 -8.60 27.50 55.81
C ALA A 60 -8.81 26.06 56.33
N SER A 61 -7.98 25.07 56.01
CA SER A 61 -6.70 25.03 55.30
C SER A 61 -6.29 23.58 55.10
N SER A 62 -5.46 23.35 54.09
CA SER A 62 -4.55 22.21 53.93
C SER A 62 -5.15 20.81 53.82
N GLU A 63 -5.58 20.44 52.62
CA GLU A 63 -5.13 19.17 52.04
C GLU A 63 -4.31 19.49 50.81
N SER A 64 -3.06 19.02 50.84
CA SER A 64 -2.11 19.07 49.75
C SER A 64 -2.75 18.53 48.47
N GLY A 65 -3.18 19.44 47.60
CA GLY A 65 -3.44 19.14 46.20
C GLY A 65 -2.13 18.76 45.54
N ALA A 66 -1.67 17.53 45.79
CA ALA A 66 -0.75 16.88 44.88
C ALA A 66 -1.51 16.82 43.55
N VAL A 67 -1.24 17.79 42.67
CA VAL A 67 -1.48 17.65 41.25
C VAL A 67 -0.83 16.33 40.92
N ARG A 68 -1.64 15.27 40.78
CA ARG A 68 -1.18 14.03 40.16
C ARG A 68 -0.77 14.48 38.77
N THR A 69 0.53 14.70 38.59
CA THR A 69 1.10 14.78 37.27
C THR A 69 0.57 13.55 36.54
N PRO A 70 -0.12 13.72 35.40
CA PRO A 70 -0.60 12.57 34.65
C PRO A 70 0.60 11.66 34.49
N ARG A 71 0.47 10.40 34.94
CA ARG A 71 1.51 9.40 34.72
C ARG A 71 1.86 9.49 33.24
N PRO A 72 3.15 9.64 32.87
CA PRO A 72 3.52 9.65 31.46
C PRO A 72 2.89 8.42 30.83
N THR A 73 2.04 8.66 29.83
CA THR A 73 1.41 7.57 29.07
C THR A 73 2.56 6.70 28.58
N PRO A 74 2.54 5.38 28.83
CA PRO A 74 3.59 4.52 28.31
C PRO A 74 3.71 4.76 26.80
N PRO A 75 4.94 4.76 26.24
CA PRO A 75 5.15 5.06 24.84
C PRO A 75 4.27 4.15 23.98
N ARG A 76 3.41 4.74 23.16
CA ARG A 76 2.59 3.97 22.22
C ARG A 76 3.50 3.48 21.10
N ILE A 77 3.60 2.17 20.94
CA ILE A 77 4.27 1.59 19.79
C ILE A 77 3.45 1.91 18.55
N VAL A 78 4.04 2.62 17.59
CA VAL A 78 3.42 2.90 16.30
C VAL A 78 4.11 2.04 15.25
N PRO A 79 3.43 1.02 14.70
CA PRO A 79 4.06 0.17 13.71
C PRO A 79 4.05 0.80 12.33
N VAL A 80 5.15 0.59 11.62
CA VAL A 80 5.33 1.04 10.25
C VAL A 80 5.32 -0.16 9.32
N LEU A 81 4.51 -0.06 8.28
CA LEU A 81 4.47 -1.02 7.19
C LEU A 81 4.98 -0.40 5.89
N ASN A 82 5.50 -1.25 5.01
CA ASN A 82 5.62 -0.88 3.61
C ASN A 82 4.20 -0.65 3.03
N ASP A 83 4.09 0.25 2.06
CA ASP A 83 2.85 0.65 1.41
C ASP A 83 2.14 -0.52 0.70
N ALA A 84 2.88 -1.32 -0.07
CA ALA A 84 2.32 -2.49 -0.74
C ALA A 84 2.00 -3.63 0.23
N HIS A 85 2.79 -3.81 1.30
CA HIS A 85 2.44 -4.70 2.42
C HIS A 85 1.11 -4.28 3.06
N ALA A 86 0.95 -3.00 3.36
CA ALA A 86 -0.28 -2.47 3.92
C ALA A 86 -1.43 -2.66 2.91
N ALA A 87 -1.24 -2.36 1.63
CA ALA A 87 -2.27 -2.55 0.62
C ALA A 87 -2.77 -4.01 0.56
N LEU A 88 -1.85 -4.98 0.50
CA LEU A 88 -2.23 -6.40 0.47
C LEU A 88 -2.90 -6.85 1.78
N LEU A 89 -2.47 -6.36 2.94
CA LEU A 89 -3.16 -6.65 4.20
C LEU A 89 -4.59 -6.09 4.23
N GLY A 90 -4.80 -4.90 3.66
CA GLY A 90 -6.14 -4.34 3.50
C GLY A 90 -7.01 -5.23 2.61
N GLU A 91 -6.50 -5.59 1.43
CA GLU A 91 -7.19 -6.47 0.49
C GLU A 91 -7.47 -7.86 1.09
N ALA A 92 -6.57 -8.40 1.93
CA ALA A 92 -6.76 -9.67 2.62
C ALA A 92 -7.80 -9.57 3.75
N TRP A 93 -7.95 -8.40 4.36
CA TRP A 93 -8.91 -8.19 5.44
C TRP A 93 -10.34 -8.06 4.93
N ILE A 94 -10.60 -7.14 4.00
CA ILE A 94 -11.95 -6.77 3.56
C ILE A 94 -12.10 -6.60 2.04
N GLY A 95 -11.05 -6.90 1.26
CA GLY A 95 -11.03 -6.70 -0.18
C GLY A 95 -10.92 -7.98 -1.00
N ALA A 96 -10.24 -7.86 -2.15
CA ALA A 96 -10.15 -8.87 -3.19
C ALA A 96 -9.40 -10.14 -2.77
N ALA A 97 -8.55 -10.05 -1.75
CA ALA A 97 -7.76 -11.18 -1.25
C ALA A 97 -8.40 -11.87 -0.04
N ARG A 98 -9.63 -11.49 0.34
CA ARG A 98 -10.30 -12.05 1.51
C ARG A 98 -10.48 -13.57 1.40
N GLY A 99 -9.94 -14.28 2.39
CA GLY A 99 -10.04 -15.74 2.50
C GLY A 99 -8.89 -16.50 1.86
N PHE A 100 -8.03 -15.84 1.06
CA PHE A 100 -6.83 -16.48 0.52
C PHE A 100 -5.72 -16.54 1.56
N LYS A 101 -4.97 -17.63 1.54
CA LYS A 101 -3.76 -17.88 2.34
C LYS A 101 -2.49 -17.77 1.52
N ASN A 102 -2.56 -18.02 0.21
CA ASN A 102 -1.44 -17.84 -0.71
C ASN A 102 -1.88 -16.86 -1.80
N VAL A 103 -1.37 -15.63 -1.75
CA VAL A 103 -1.78 -14.55 -2.65
C VAL A 103 -0.67 -13.53 -2.74
N PHE A 104 -0.46 -12.95 -3.92
CA PHE A 104 0.41 -11.79 -4.04
C PHE A 104 -0.30 -10.65 -4.75
N MET A 105 0.16 -9.43 -4.47
CA MET A 105 -0.36 -8.21 -5.05
C MET A 105 0.76 -7.49 -5.80
N LEU A 106 0.41 -6.91 -6.94
CA LEU A 106 1.23 -5.93 -7.65
C LEU A 106 0.47 -4.60 -7.70
N THR A 107 1.15 -3.51 -7.32
CA THR A 107 0.61 -2.15 -7.40
C THR A 107 1.26 -1.42 -8.57
N LEU A 108 0.48 -1.13 -9.61
CA LEU A 108 0.95 -0.54 -10.86
C LEU A 108 0.64 0.97 -10.88
N GLY A 109 1.67 1.81 -10.80
CA GLY A 109 1.50 3.27 -10.74
C GLY A 109 2.73 4.00 -11.28
N THR A 110 3.26 4.96 -10.51
CA THR A 110 4.55 5.61 -10.85
C THR A 110 5.63 4.56 -11.07
N GLY A 111 5.70 3.56 -10.20
CA GLY A 111 6.54 2.39 -10.34
C GLY A 111 5.72 1.11 -10.24
N VAL A 112 6.37 0.01 -9.82
CA VAL A 112 5.70 -1.26 -9.51
C VAL A 112 6.05 -1.67 -8.09
N GLY A 113 5.05 -1.65 -7.21
CA GLY A 113 5.17 -2.22 -5.87
C GLY A 113 4.66 -3.65 -5.81
N GLY A 114 4.90 -4.32 -4.70
CA GLY A 114 4.35 -5.65 -4.49
C GLY A 114 4.35 -6.11 -3.04
N ALA A 115 3.61 -7.17 -2.79
CA ALA A 115 3.58 -7.87 -1.51
C ALA A 115 3.09 -9.30 -1.77
N ALA A 116 3.42 -10.23 -0.85
CA ALA A 116 2.88 -11.57 -0.88
C ALA A 116 2.45 -12.01 0.51
N ILE A 117 1.42 -12.84 0.58
CA ILE A 117 1.02 -13.62 1.74
C ILE A 117 1.24 -15.08 1.37
N VAL A 118 1.96 -15.81 2.22
CA VAL A 118 2.25 -17.24 2.09
C VAL A 118 1.85 -17.92 3.39
N ASP A 119 1.09 -19.00 3.31
CA ASP A 119 0.51 -19.70 4.45
C ASP A 119 -0.28 -18.78 5.41
N GLY A 120 -0.98 -17.80 4.84
CA GLY A 120 -1.78 -16.81 5.59
C GLY A 120 -0.92 -15.77 6.32
N ARG A 121 0.39 -15.71 6.07
CA ARG A 121 1.31 -14.75 6.69
C ARG A 121 1.92 -13.84 5.64
N LEU A 122 1.93 -12.54 5.92
CA LEU A 122 2.64 -11.57 5.09
C LEU A 122 4.13 -11.94 4.98
N LEU A 123 4.62 -12.07 3.76
CA LEU A 123 6.02 -12.36 3.45
C LEU A 123 6.88 -11.12 3.74
N LYS A 124 7.42 -11.07 4.96
CA LYS A 124 8.34 -10.00 5.39
C LYS A 124 9.80 -10.30 5.08
N GLY A 125 10.18 -11.57 4.98
CA GLY A 125 11.59 -11.98 4.86
C GLY A 125 12.44 -11.60 6.08
N ALA A 126 13.76 -11.78 5.99
CA ALA A 126 14.67 -11.66 7.14
C ALA A 126 14.70 -10.27 7.80
N ILE A 127 14.55 -9.20 7.00
CA ILE A 127 14.66 -7.80 7.46
C ILE A 127 13.44 -6.94 7.10
N GLY A 128 12.30 -7.55 6.80
CA GLY A 128 11.07 -6.82 6.44
C GLY A 128 11.00 -6.35 4.98
N ARG A 129 11.86 -6.87 4.09
CA ARG A 129 11.92 -6.50 2.66
C ARG A 129 11.30 -7.53 1.70
N GLY A 130 10.65 -8.57 2.20
CA GLY A 130 9.96 -9.54 1.33
C GLY A 130 8.93 -8.82 0.43
N GLY A 131 8.70 -9.34 -0.78
CA GLY A 131 7.65 -8.82 -1.67
C GLY A 131 8.00 -7.58 -2.49
N HIS A 132 9.26 -7.16 -2.64
CA HIS A 132 9.64 -6.09 -3.58
C HIS A 132 9.61 -6.58 -5.04
N LEU A 133 8.45 -7.04 -5.51
CA LEU A 133 8.25 -7.80 -6.74
C LEU A 133 8.48 -6.97 -8.01
N GLY A 134 8.42 -5.64 -7.95
CA GLY A 134 8.71 -4.77 -9.09
C GLY A 134 10.18 -4.74 -9.52
N HIS A 135 11.09 -5.19 -8.65
CA HIS A 135 12.53 -5.19 -8.91
C HIS A 135 13.06 -6.55 -9.39
N ILE A 136 12.20 -7.46 -9.85
CA ILE A 136 12.66 -8.67 -10.55
C ILE A 136 13.12 -8.30 -11.96
N SER A 137 14.19 -8.95 -12.44
CA SER A 137 14.70 -8.74 -13.80
C SER A 137 13.91 -9.56 -14.81
N LEU A 138 13.53 -8.93 -15.93
CA LEU A 138 12.92 -9.57 -17.10
C LEU A 138 13.83 -9.53 -18.33
N ASP A 139 14.92 -8.77 -18.25
CA ASP A 139 15.89 -8.59 -19.33
C ASP A 139 17.28 -8.36 -18.72
N LEU A 140 18.19 -9.29 -18.99
CA LEU A 140 19.58 -9.27 -18.50
C LEU A 140 20.33 -8.01 -18.98
N ASP A 141 20.02 -7.57 -20.19
CA ASP A 141 20.70 -6.47 -20.89
C ASP A 141 19.85 -5.18 -20.88
N GLY A 142 18.73 -5.20 -20.15
CA GLY A 142 17.79 -4.09 -20.08
C GLY A 142 18.32 -2.89 -19.28
N PRO A 143 17.68 -1.72 -19.44
CA PRO A 143 17.98 -0.53 -18.64
C PRO A 143 17.84 -0.81 -17.14
N ARG A 144 18.71 -0.18 -16.35
CA ARG A 144 18.74 -0.37 -14.89
C ARG A 144 17.70 0.49 -14.19
N ASP A 145 17.07 -0.08 -13.16
CA ASP A 145 16.19 0.66 -12.28
C ASP A 145 16.94 1.43 -11.18
N VAL A 146 16.18 2.06 -10.28
CA VAL A 146 16.69 2.82 -9.12
C VAL A 146 17.55 1.98 -8.16
N CYS A 147 17.39 0.66 -8.15
CA CYS A 147 18.19 -0.28 -7.36
C CYS A 147 19.37 -0.86 -8.16
N GLY A 148 19.51 -0.50 -9.44
CA GLY A 148 20.51 -1.03 -10.34
C GLY A 148 20.15 -2.36 -11.00
N MET A 149 18.93 -2.88 -10.79
CA MET A 149 18.48 -4.13 -11.41
C MET A 149 18.26 -3.91 -12.92
N PRO A 150 18.88 -4.70 -13.81
CA PRO A 150 18.63 -4.59 -15.25
C PRO A 150 17.24 -5.10 -15.60
N GLY A 151 16.57 -4.39 -16.51
CA GLY A 151 15.33 -4.84 -17.14
C GLY A 151 14.20 -5.12 -16.16
N SER A 152 14.09 -4.36 -15.07
CA SER A 152 13.14 -4.70 -14.01
C SER A 152 11.68 -4.54 -14.46
N LEU A 153 10.76 -5.25 -13.80
CA LEU A 153 9.32 -5.10 -14.05
C LEU A 153 8.87 -3.63 -13.87
N GLU A 154 9.42 -2.90 -12.89
CA GLU A 154 9.16 -1.48 -12.70
C GLU A 154 9.51 -0.67 -13.96
N VAL A 155 10.66 -0.96 -14.58
CA VAL A 155 11.09 -0.26 -15.79
C VAL A 155 10.21 -0.61 -16.99
N MET A 156 9.72 -1.83 -17.08
CA MET A 156 8.89 -2.29 -18.20
C MET A 156 7.42 -1.86 -18.10
N MET A 157 6.92 -1.56 -16.90
CA MET A 157 5.49 -1.32 -16.66
C MET A 157 5.17 0.05 -16.02
N GLY A 158 6.04 0.56 -15.15
CA GLY A 158 5.80 1.75 -14.33
C GLY A 158 5.74 3.07 -15.12
N ASN A 159 4.90 4.00 -14.67
CA ASN A 159 4.72 5.27 -15.36
C ASN A 159 6.00 6.13 -15.44
N CYS A 160 6.95 5.96 -14.50
CA CYS A 160 8.19 6.72 -14.43
C CYS A 160 9.12 6.53 -15.63
N THR A 161 8.95 5.46 -16.41
CA THR A 161 9.82 5.14 -17.55
C THR A 161 9.16 5.38 -18.91
N ILE A 162 7.91 5.86 -18.95
CA ILE A 162 7.12 6.03 -20.19
C ILE A 162 7.85 6.86 -21.23
N GLU A 163 8.34 8.05 -20.88
CA GLU A 163 9.05 8.91 -21.83
C GLU A 163 10.28 8.21 -22.41
N GLN A 164 11.07 7.54 -21.57
CA GLN A 164 12.26 6.80 -22.01
C GLN A 164 11.89 5.62 -22.93
N ARG A 165 10.94 4.77 -22.52
CA ARG A 165 10.57 3.55 -23.27
C ARG A 165 9.76 3.82 -24.54
N THR A 166 9.28 5.05 -24.71
CA THR A 166 8.59 5.49 -25.94
C THR A 166 9.40 6.47 -26.78
N GLY A 167 10.64 6.80 -26.37
CA GLY A 167 11.45 7.80 -27.08
C GLY A 167 10.81 9.18 -27.09
N GLY A 168 10.00 9.51 -26.07
CA GLY A 168 9.29 10.78 -25.91
C GLY A 168 7.95 10.87 -26.64
N LEU A 169 7.48 9.81 -27.32
CA LEU A 169 6.18 9.80 -28.01
C LEU A 169 5.00 9.99 -27.05
N PHE A 170 5.13 9.44 -25.83
CA PHE A 170 4.11 9.54 -24.80
C PHE A 170 4.77 9.95 -23.48
N LYS A 171 4.01 10.60 -22.61
CA LYS A 171 4.45 11.02 -21.27
C LYS A 171 3.85 10.17 -20.16
N THR A 172 2.67 9.62 -20.40
CA THR A 172 1.96 8.83 -19.40
C THR A 172 1.39 7.54 -19.96
N THR A 173 1.21 6.56 -19.08
CA THR A 173 0.53 5.30 -19.38
C THR A 173 -0.91 5.55 -19.85
N HIS A 174 -1.58 6.56 -19.28
CA HIS A 174 -2.92 6.94 -19.69
C HIS A 174 -2.98 7.37 -21.16
N GLU A 175 -2.00 8.15 -21.63
CA GLU A 175 -1.92 8.55 -23.05
C GLU A 175 -1.71 7.35 -23.97
N ILE A 176 -0.84 6.42 -23.59
CA ILE A 176 -0.60 5.18 -24.34
C ILE A 176 -1.89 4.35 -24.44
N VAL A 177 -2.54 4.09 -23.31
CA VAL A 177 -3.77 3.26 -23.28
C VAL A 177 -4.86 3.92 -24.11
N ALA A 178 -5.08 5.22 -23.95
CA ALA A 178 -6.07 5.94 -24.74
C ALA A 178 -5.77 5.91 -26.24
N ALA A 179 -4.49 5.99 -26.64
CA ALA A 179 -4.09 5.88 -28.05
C ALA A 179 -4.24 4.45 -28.59
N HIS A 180 -3.89 3.45 -27.79
CA HIS A 180 -4.10 2.03 -28.10
C HIS A 180 -5.59 1.72 -28.34
N GLU A 181 -6.48 2.23 -27.49
CA GLU A 181 -7.94 2.05 -27.63
C GLU A 181 -8.50 2.73 -28.89
N ARG A 182 -7.81 3.75 -29.42
CA ARG A 182 -8.14 4.37 -30.72
C ARG A 182 -7.52 3.66 -31.92
N GLY A 183 -6.81 2.54 -31.70
CA GLY A 183 -6.17 1.75 -32.75
C GLY A 183 -4.81 2.29 -33.22
N ASP A 184 -4.15 3.15 -32.44
CA ASP A 184 -2.79 3.60 -32.76
C ASP A 184 -1.80 2.42 -32.66
N HIS A 185 -1.11 2.13 -33.76
CA HIS A 185 -0.21 0.98 -33.85
C HIS A 185 1.00 1.11 -32.91
N ALA A 186 1.61 2.30 -32.83
CA ALA A 186 2.80 2.51 -31.99
C ALA A 186 2.43 2.41 -30.50
N ALA A 187 1.30 3.00 -30.10
CA ALA A 187 0.78 2.87 -28.74
C ALA A 187 0.46 1.41 -28.39
N THR A 188 -0.17 0.69 -29.33
CA THR A 188 -0.50 -0.73 -29.17
C THR A 188 0.74 -1.58 -28.95
N GLU A 189 1.78 -1.37 -29.75
CA GLU A 189 3.04 -2.10 -29.62
C GLU A 189 3.68 -1.90 -28.23
N VAL A 190 3.78 -0.65 -27.80
CA VAL A 190 4.36 -0.28 -26.49
C VAL A 190 3.51 -0.84 -25.35
N TRP A 191 2.18 -0.68 -25.42
CA TRP A 191 1.26 -1.13 -24.40
C TRP A 191 1.32 -2.65 -24.24
N LEU A 192 1.14 -3.40 -25.33
CA LEU A 192 1.14 -4.86 -25.30
C LEU A 192 2.52 -5.43 -24.93
N LYS A 193 3.62 -4.74 -25.28
CA LYS A 193 4.95 -5.10 -24.76
C LYS A 193 5.02 -4.99 -23.24
N SER A 194 4.45 -3.93 -22.67
CA SER A 194 4.41 -3.70 -21.22
C SER A 194 3.53 -4.75 -20.51
N VAL A 195 2.33 -5.02 -21.05
CA VAL A 195 1.42 -6.03 -20.49
C VAL A 195 2.00 -7.44 -20.61
N ARG A 196 2.71 -7.75 -21.70
CA ARG A 196 3.42 -9.03 -21.85
C ARG A 196 4.52 -9.20 -20.81
N ALA A 197 5.31 -8.15 -20.56
CA ALA A 197 6.32 -8.17 -19.51
C ALA A 197 5.70 -8.43 -18.12
N LEU A 198 4.57 -7.78 -17.81
CA LEU A 198 3.79 -8.05 -16.60
C LEU A 198 3.28 -9.50 -16.55
N GLY A 199 2.78 -10.03 -17.66
CA GLY A 199 2.33 -11.42 -17.75
C GLY A 199 3.45 -12.41 -17.44
N TYR A 200 4.63 -12.24 -18.03
CA TYR A 200 5.77 -13.14 -17.80
C TYR A 200 6.33 -13.03 -16.37
N ALA A 201 6.32 -11.82 -15.81
CA ALA A 201 6.62 -11.61 -14.39
C ALA A 201 5.66 -12.38 -13.49
N ILE A 202 4.35 -12.26 -13.76
CA ILE A 202 3.31 -12.96 -12.99
C ILE A 202 3.47 -14.47 -13.12
N SER A 203 3.65 -15.02 -14.32
CA SER A 203 3.86 -16.46 -14.52
C SER A 203 5.10 -16.96 -13.76
N SER A 204 6.19 -16.20 -13.77
CA SER A 204 7.39 -16.54 -13.00
C SER A 204 7.11 -16.56 -11.49
N LEU A 205 6.35 -15.59 -10.98
CA LEU A 205 5.98 -15.51 -9.57
C LEU A 205 4.96 -16.59 -9.17
N VAL A 206 4.05 -16.97 -10.05
CA VAL A 206 3.14 -18.10 -9.87
C VAL A 206 3.93 -19.39 -9.68
N ASN A 207 4.95 -19.62 -10.52
CA ASN A 207 5.80 -20.80 -10.40
C ASN A 207 6.61 -20.83 -9.08
N VAL A 208 6.86 -19.67 -8.48
CA VAL A 208 7.61 -19.54 -7.21
C VAL A 208 6.70 -19.65 -5.99
N LEU A 209 5.50 -19.09 -6.06
CA LEU A 209 4.65 -18.87 -4.89
C LEU A 209 3.39 -19.75 -4.85
N ASP A 210 3.00 -20.38 -5.96
CA ASP A 210 1.76 -21.15 -6.11
C ASP A 210 0.53 -20.48 -5.46
N PRO A 211 0.16 -19.26 -5.90
CA PRO A 211 -0.89 -18.50 -5.25
C PRO A 211 -2.30 -18.93 -5.70
N GLU A 212 -3.28 -18.74 -4.83
CA GLU A 212 -4.70 -18.88 -5.14
C GLU A 212 -5.21 -17.74 -6.04
N ALA A 213 -4.59 -16.57 -5.95
CA ALA A 213 -4.88 -15.40 -6.76
C ALA A 213 -3.71 -14.42 -6.83
N VAL A 214 -3.74 -13.57 -7.86
CA VAL A 214 -2.90 -12.40 -8.04
C VAL A 214 -3.79 -11.17 -8.02
N ILE A 215 -3.52 -10.22 -7.13
CA ILE A 215 -4.27 -8.97 -7.04
C ILE A 215 -3.52 -7.86 -7.79
N ILE A 216 -4.18 -7.20 -8.73
CA ILE A 216 -3.62 -6.10 -9.51
C ILE A 216 -4.28 -4.79 -9.07
N GLY A 217 -3.50 -3.92 -8.45
CA GLY A 217 -3.94 -2.61 -7.97
C GLY A 217 -3.14 -1.46 -8.57
N GLY A 218 -3.37 -0.25 -8.04
CA GLY A 218 -2.71 0.97 -8.50
C GLY A 218 -3.40 1.64 -9.69
N GLY A 219 -2.92 2.84 -10.04
CA GLY A 219 -3.57 3.68 -11.03
C GLY A 219 -3.62 3.10 -12.44
N ILE A 220 -2.64 2.29 -12.83
CA ILE A 220 -2.61 1.64 -14.16
C ILE A 220 -3.61 0.47 -14.22
N ALA A 221 -3.93 -0.16 -13.09
CA ALA A 221 -4.96 -1.21 -13.05
C ALA A 221 -6.35 -0.71 -13.47
N ARG A 222 -6.57 0.62 -13.42
CA ARG A 222 -7.82 1.25 -13.87
C ARG A 222 -8.03 1.23 -15.39
N SER A 223 -7.04 0.77 -16.17
CA SER A 223 -7.19 0.54 -17.62
C SER A 223 -8.13 -0.62 -17.97
N GLY A 224 -8.66 -1.35 -16.99
CA GLY A 224 -9.76 -2.30 -17.19
C GLY A 224 -9.43 -3.36 -18.25
N ALA A 225 -10.36 -3.58 -19.19
CA ALA A 225 -10.21 -4.58 -20.25
C ALA A 225 -8.90 -4.45 -21.04
N ALA A 226 -8.45 -3.21 -21.32
CA ALA A 226 -7.19 -2.97 -22.03
C ALA A 226 -5.96 -3.54 -21.30
N LEU A 227 -6.02 -3.71 -19.97
CA LEU A 227 -4.99 -4.39 -19.19
C LEU A 227 -5.32 -5.87 -18.99
N PHE A 228 -6.49 -6.19 -18.43
CA PHE A 228 -6.77 -7.52 -17.90
C PHE A 228 -6.94 -8.58 -19.01
N GLU A 229 -7.55 -8.26 -20.14
CA GLU A 229 -7.73 -9.22 -21.24
C GLU A 229 -6.39 -9.72 -21.84
N PRO A 230 -5.48 -8.83 -22.29
CA PRO A 230 -4.18 -9.27 -22.77
C PRO A 230 -3.34 -9.91 -21.66
N LEU A 231 -3.45 -9.41 -20.42
CA LEU A 231 -2.71 -9.96 -19.29
C LEU A 231 -3.07 -11.43 -19.02
N GLU A 232 -4.37 -11.73 -18.91
CA GLU A 232 -4.86 -13.09 -18.73
C GLU A 232 -4.42 -14.02 -19.85
N LYS A 233 -4.38 -13.52 -21.10
CA LYS A 233 -3.85 -14.27 -22.23
C LYS A 233 -2.36 -14.59 -22.03
N PHE A 234 -1.52 -13.59 -21.76
CA PHE A 234 -0.07 -13.82 -21.61
C PHE A 234 0.28 -14.72 -20.43
N VAL A 235 -0.43 -14.60 -19.31
CA VAL A 235 -0.22 -15.49 -18.15
C VAL A 235 -0.62 -16.92 -18.52
N ARG A 236 -1.82 -17.13 -19.05
CA ARG A 236 -2.31 -18.45 -19.48
C ARG A 236 -1.38 -19.16 -20.47
N ASP A 237 -0.74 -18.40 -21.35
CA ASP A 237 0.19 -18.93 -22.36
C ASP A 237 1.55 -19.35 -21.76
N THR A 238 1.87 -18.95 -20.52
CA THR A 238 3.23 -19.10 -19.94
C THR A 238 3.29 -19.64 -18.50
N GLU A 239 2.19 -19.64 -17.75
CA GLU A 239 2.15 -20.23 -16.41
C GLU A 239 2.42 -21.75 -16.48
N TRP A 240 3.17 -22.28 -15.51
CA TRP A 240 3.28 -23.72 -15.34
C TRP A 240 2.01 -24.23 -14.67
N ARG A 241 1.33 -25.23 -15.26
CA ARG A 241 -0.03 -25.60 -14.85
C ARG A 241 -0.16 -27.05 -14.41
N VAL A 242 -0.76 -27.22 -13.24
CA VAL A 242 -1.42 -28.46 -12.81
C VAL A 242 -2.81 -28.09 -12.32
N GLY A 243 -3.80 -28.04 -13.23
CA GLY A 243 -5.21 -27.74 -12.90
C GLY A 243 -5.72 -26.39 -13.38
N ALA A 244 -6.52 -25.72 -12.55
CA ALA A 244 -7.17 -24.45 -12.88
C ALA A 244 -6.13 -23.32 -13.03
N PRO A 245 -6.36 -22.33 -13.92
CA PRO A 245 -5.46 -21.19 -14.05
C PRO A 245 -5.46 -20.33 -12.78
N VAL A 246 -4.37 -19.62 -12.53
CA VAL A 246 -4.34 -18.64 -11.44
C VAL A 246 -5.40 -17.56 -11.68
N LYS A 247 -6.06 -17.11 -10.60
CA LYS A 247 -7.01 -15.99 -10.69
C LYS A 247 -6.25 -14.67 -10.75
N ILE A 248 -6.54 -13.82 -11.72
CA ILE A 248 -6.04 -12.45 -11.77
C ILE A 248 -7.21 -11.53 -11.44
N LEU A 249 -7.12 -10.80 -10.33
CA LEU A 249 -8.24 -10.02 -9.79
C LEU A 249 -7.84 -8.54 -9.64
N PRO A 250 -8.73 -7.59 -9.96
CA PRO A 250 -8.51 -6.19 -9.61
C PRO A 250 -8.58 -5.99 -8.10
N ALA A 251 -7.76 -5.09 -7.56
CA ALA A 251 -7.85 -4.62 -6.19
C ALA A 251 -9.22 -3.93 -5.94
N GLN A 252 -9.83 -4.17 -4.76
CA GLN A 252 -11.16 -3.65 -4.45
C GLN A 252 -11.14 -2.36 -3.64
N LEU A 253 -10.11 -2.15 -2.80
CA LEU A 253 -10.05 -1.02 -1.87
C LEU A 253 -9.43 0.23 -2.48
N GLY A 254 -8.83 0.11 -3.67
CA GLY A 254 -8.23 1.24 -4.39
C GLY A 254 -7.23 2.01 -3.54
N GLU A 255 -7.38 3.34 -3.50
CA GLU A 255 -6.50 4.25 -2.77
C GLU A 255 -6.53 4.04 -1.23
N LEU A 256 -7.59 3.40 -0.70
CA LEU A 256 -7.72 3.14 0.74
C LEU A 256 -7.08 1.83 1.19
N ALA A 257 -6.60 0.98 0.28
CA ALA A 257 -6.03 -0.32 0.61
C ALA A 257 -4.95 -0.23 1.68
N GLY A 258 -4.00 0.71 1.52
CA GLY A 258 -2.92 0.94 2.47
C GLY A 258 -3.41 1.39 3.84
N ALA A 259 -4.40 2.28 3.90
CA ALA A 259 -4.96 2.76 5.16
C ALA A 259 -5.67 1.64 5.93
N TYR A 260 -6.48 0.82 5.24
CA TYR A 260 -7.15 -0.33 5.85
C TYR A 260 -6.14 -1.36 6.36
N GLY A 261 -5.10 -1.67 5.61
CA GLY A 261 -4.09 -2.62 6.07
C GLY A 261 -3.21 -2.10 7.20
N ALA A 262 -2.89 -0.81 7.21
CA ALA A 262 -2.20 -0.17 8.34
C ALA A 262 -3.05 -0.26 9.61
N ALA A 263 -4.35 0.03 9.52
CA ALA A 263 -5.30 -0.10 10.62
C ALA A 263 -5.41 -1.56 11.10
N TRP A 264 -5.57 -2.50 10.16
CA TRP A 264 -5.63 -3.93 10.48
C TRP A 264 -4.36 -4.39 11.21
N ASN A 265 -3.19 -4.00 10.73
CA ASN A 265 -1.92 -4.35 11.36
C ASN A 265 -1.81 -3.76 12.77
N ALA A 266 -2.18 -2.49 12.96
CA ALA A 266 -2.17 -1.86 14.28
C ALA A 266 -3.11 -2.55 15.28
N MET A 267 -4.29 -3.02 14.84
CA MET A 267 -5.25 -3.75 15.69
C MET A 267 -4.80 -5.17 16.04
N ASN A 268 -3.98 -5.79 15.19
CA ASN A 268 -3.58 -7.19 15.33
C ASN A 268 -2.13 -7.37 15.82
N MET A 269 -1.43 -6.28 16.11
CA MET A 269 -0.18 -6.32 16.83
C MET A 269 -0.44 -6.65 18.30
N ARG A 270 -0.01 -7.85 18.70
CA ARG A 270 0.12 -8.25 20.10
C ARG A 270 1.49 -7.88 20.62
#